data_AF-A0AB39TQ88-F1
#
_entry.id   AF-A0AB39TQ88-F1
#
_cell.length_a   1.000
_cell.length_b   1.000
_cell.length_c   1.000
_cell.angle_alpha   90.00
_cell.angle_beta   90.00
_cell.angle_gamma   90.00
#
_symmetry.space_group_name_H-M   'P 1'
#
loop_
_entity.id
_entity.type
_entity.pdbx_description
1 polymer ?
#
loop_
_entity_poly.entity_id
_entity_poly.type
_entity_poly.pdbx_seq_one_letter_code
_entity_poly.pdbx_strand_id
1 'polypeptide(L)'
;MRYAQGGGFTAQEQQRRERVRLDAAERFERGDSNGMIATDLRVTVRSVERWRRSWREGGSAALESKGSQSLPRLSEQQFVQLERELEKIQYRPHLIDGCLAGTGLAITAT
;
A
#
# COMPACT_ATOMS: atom_id res chain seq x y z
N MET A 1 -12.63 10.02 -10.38
CA MET A 1 -12.60 8.64 -9.86
C MET A 1 -11.14 8.34 -9.50
N ARG A 2 -10.78 8.35 -8.22
CA ARG A 2 -9.40 8.04 -7.77
C ARG A 2 -9.32 6.54 -7.52
N TYR A 3 -8.53 5.81 -8.30
CA TYR A 3 -8.14 4.47 -7.91
C TYR A 3 -7.34 4.60 -6.61
N ALA A 4 -7.80 3.97 -5.55
CA ALA A 4 -7.04 3.88 -4.31
C ALA A 4 -5.82 2.99 -4.58
N GLN A 5 -4.76 3.55 -5.16
CA GLN A 5 -3.44 2.95 -5.18
C GLN A 5 -2.87 2.78 -3.74
N GLY A 6 -3.55 3.32 -2.72
CA GLY A 6 -3.35 2.98 -1.30
C GLY A 6 -3.98 1.66 -0.87
N GLY A 7 -4.21 0.74 -1.82
CA GLY A 7 -4.72 -0.58 -1.56
C GLY A 7 -3.57 -1.53 -1.30
N GLY A 8 -3.05 -1.58 -0.07
CA GLY A 8 -2.35 -2.71 0.54
C GLY A 8 -1.18 -3.39 -0.20
N PHE A 9 -0.79 -3.00 -1.40
CA PHE A 9 0.06 -3.78 -2.31
C PHE A 9 1.26 -2.99 -2.81
N THR A 10 1.47 -1.76 -2.33
CA THR A 10 2.68 -1.01 -2.65
C THR A 10 3.89 -1.62 -1.93
N ALA A 11 5.07 -1.49 -2.54
CA ALA A 11 6.32 -1.95 -1.93
C ALA A 11 6.57 -1.29 -0.56
N GLN A 12 6.21 0.00 -0.40
CA GLN A 12 6.35 0.73 0.86
C GLN A 12 5.44 0.17 1.96
N GLU A 13 4.18 -0.13 1.65
CA GLU A 13 3.26 -0.73 2.62
C GLU A 13 3.67 -2.16 2.99
N GLN A 14 4.20 -2.92 2.02
CA GLN A 14 4.78 -4.23 2.26
C GLN A 14 5.95 -4.15 3.24
N GLN A 15 6.91 -3.27 2.99
CA GLN A 15 8.04 -3.00 3.89
C GLN A 15 7.56 -2.52 5.26
N ARG A 16 6.51 -1.70 5.34
CA ARG A 16 5.91 -1.27 6.61
C ARG A 16 5.40 -2.46 7.42
N ARG A 17 4.64 -3.38 6.79
CA ARG A 17 4.13 -4.58 7.46
C ARG A 17 5.22 -5.58 7.82
N GLU A 18 6.28 -5.66 7.01
CA GLU A 18 7.46 -6.45 7.34
C GLU A 18 8.17 -5.91 8.57
N ARG A 19 8.42 -4.60 8.66
CA ARG A 19 9.00 -3.99 9.86
C ARG A 19 8.21 -4.31 11.13
N VAL A 20 6.89 -4.28 11.07
CA VAL A 20 6.03 -4.67 12.21
C VAL A 20 6.25 -6.14 12.62
N ARG A 21 6.42 -7.04 11.65
CA ARG A 21 6.70 -8.46 11.92
C ARG A 21 8.10 -8.68 12.50
N LEU A 22 9.09 -7.91 12.06
CA LEU A 22 10.46 -8.00 12.56
C LEU A 22 10.59 -7.42 13.99
N ASP A 23 9.88 -6.32 14.31
CA ASP A 23 9.80 -5.83 15.71
C ASP A 23 9.16 -6.89 16.62
N ALA A 24 8.10 -7.58 16.16
CA ALA A 24 7.56 -8.71 16.90
C ALA A 24 8.59 -9.84 17.11
N ALA A 25 9.45 -10.12 16.12
CA ALA A 25 10.52 -11.12 16.23
C ALA A 25 11.50 -10.75 17.35
N GLU A 26 11.99 -9.51 17.39
CA GLU A 26 12.89 -9.03 18.44
C GLU A 26 12.27 -9.15 19.83
N ARG A 27 10.97 -8.83 19.96
CA ARG A 27 10.24 -8.97 21.22
C ARG A 27 10.02 -10.43 21.61
N PHE A 28 9.90 -11.34 20.65
CA PHE A 28 9.87 -12.77 20.94
C PHE A 28 11.18 -13.28 21.52
N GLU A 29 12.33 -12.83 21.00
CA GLU A 29 13.67 -13.12 21.55
C GLU A 29 13.82 -12.61 22.99
N ARG A 30 13.26 -11.42 23.30
CA ARG A 30 13.25 -10.85 24.65
C ARG A 30 12.30 -11.57 25.61
N GLY A 31 11.42 -12.44 25.11
CA GLY A 31 10.45 -13.17 25.92
C GLY A 31 9.14 -12.41 26.20
N ASP A 32 8.87 -11.32 25.48
CA ASP A 32 7.67 -10.49 25.72
C ASP A 32 6.37 -11.27 25.46
N SER A 33 5.33 -10.93 26.21
CA SER A 33 4.01 -11.58 26.08
C SER A 33 3.28 -11.17 24.80
N ASN A 34 2.53 -12.09 24.19
CA ASN A 34 1.78 -11.80 22.97
C ASN A 34 0.78 -10.65 23.11
N GLY A 35 0.18 -10.48 24.30
CA GLY A 35 -0.77 -9.41 24.57
C GLY A 35 -0.12 -8.03 24.55
N MET A 36 1.05 -7.90 25.19
CA MET A 36 1.84 -6.66 25.18
C MET A 36 2.28 -6.29 23.76
N ILE A 37 2.83 -7.25 23.03
CA ILE A 37 3.25 -7.06 21.63
C ILE A 37 2.07 -6.62 20.75
N ALA A 38 0.91 -7.25 20.91
CA ALA A 38 -0.28 -6.93 20.13
C ALA A 38 -0.75 -5.48 20.37
N THR A 39 -0.81 -5.05 21.63
CA THR A 39 -1.17 -3.68 22.00
C THR A 39 -0.19 -2.67 21.43
N ASP A 40 1.11 -2.88 21.61
CA ASP A 40 2.14 -1.95 21.19
C ASP A 40 2.23 -1.81 19.66
N LEU A 41 2.14 -2.93 18.95
CA LEU A 41 2.15 -2.96 17.49
C LEU A 41 0.80 -2.61 16.85
N ARG A 42 -0.25 -2.43 17.67
CA ARG A 42 -1.64 -2.21 17.25
C ARG A 42 -2.15 -3.26 16.26
N VAL A 43 -1.84 -4.53 16.54
CA VAL A 43 -2.31 -5.69 15.79
C VAL A 43 -3.16 -6.58 16.69
N THR A 44 -3.88 -7.54 16.12
CA THR A 44 -4.64 -8.50 16.92
C THR A 44 -3.73 -9.53 17.58
N VAL A 45 -4.08 -9.96 18.79
CA VAL A 45 -3.35 -11.04 19.51
C VAL A 45 -3.21 -12.29 18.64
N ARG A 46 -4.26 -12.65 17.89
CA ARG A 46 -4.26 -13.79 16.94
C ARG A 46 -3.16 -13.68 15.87
N SER A 47 -2.83 -12.47 15.43
CA SER A 47 -1.74 -12.24 14.47
C SER A 47 -0.40 -12.53 15.11
N VAL A 48 -0.19 -12.05 16.33
CA VAL A 48 1.04 -12.27 17.11
C VAL A 48 1.20 -13.75 17.46
N GLU A 49 0.13 -14.46 17.84
CA GLU A 49 0.17 -15.91 18.08
C GLU A 49 0.59 -16.70 16.84
N ARG A 50 0.05 -16.32 15.66
CA ARG A 50 0.44 -16.92 14.39
C ARG A 50 1.92 -16.67 14.12
N TRP A 51 2.40 -15.45 14.30
CA TRP A 51 3.81 -15.10 14.11
C TRP A 51 4.71 -15.83 15.09
N ARG A 52 4.33 -15.94 16.37
CA ARG A 52 5.12 -16.67 17.38
C ARG A 52 5.24 -18.16 17.05
N ARG A 53 4.21 -18.77 16.46
CA ARG A 53 4.30 -20.16 15.97
C ARG A 53 5.34 -20.28 14.85
N SER A 54 5.25 -19.43 13.83
CA SER A 54 6.22 -19.41 12.72
C SER A 54 7.65 -19.10 13.19
N TRP A 55 7.81 -18.17 14.12
CA TRP A 55 9.12 -17.81 14.69
C TRP A 55 9.73 -18.96 15.51
N ARG A 56 8.93 -19.75 16.23
CA ARG A 56 9.45 -20.96 16.92
C ARG A 56 10.01 -22.01 15.96
N GLU A 57 9.50 -22.06 14.72
CA GLU A 57 9.91 -23.05 13.71
C GLU A 57 11.09 -22.57 12.88
N GLY A 58 11.16 -21.26 12.56
CA GLY A 58 12.18 -20.73 11.63
C GLY A 58 12.82 -19.41 12.06
N GLY A 59 12.72 -19.04 13.34
CA GLY A 59 13.30 -17.82 13.89
C GLY A 59 12.77 -16.54 13.22
N SER A 60 13.57 -15.48 13.28
CA SER A 60 13.23 -14.18 12.67
C SER A 60 13.03 -14.27 11.15
N ALA A 61 13.78 -15.14 10.47
CA ALA A 61 13.66 -15.35 9.02
C ALA A 61 12.26 -15.83 8.60
N ALA A 62 11.56 -16.58 9.46
CA ALA A 62 10.18 -17.01 9.18
C ALA A 62 9.17 -15.85 9.12
N LEU A 63 9.55 -14.66 9.62
CA LEU A 63 8.71 -13.47 9.65
C LEU A 63 9.05 -12.43 8.58
N GLU A 64 10.09 -12.67 7.78
CA GLU A 64 10.46 -11.83 6.64
C GLU A 64 9.39 -11.83 5.54
N SER A 65 9.42 -10.81 4.69
CA SER A 65 8.58 -10.75 3.50
C SER A 65 9.03 -11.76 2.46
N LYS A 66 8.07 -12.49 1.86
CA LYS A 66 8.33 -13.37 0.71
C LYS A 66 8.43 -12.62 -0.62
N GLY A 67 8.51 -11.29 -0.59
CA GLY A 67 8.48 -10.44 -1.79
C GLY A 67 7.06 -10.21 -2.32
N SER A 68 6.96 -9.51 -3.45
CA SER A 68 5.66 -9.22 -4.09
C SER A 68 4.93 -10.53 -4.42
N GLN A 69 3.60 -10.53 -4.25
CA GLN A 69 2.78 -11.69 -4.61
C GLN A 69 2.82 -12.01 -6.11
N SER A 70 3.15 -11.01 -6.94
CA SER A 70 3.30 -11.17 -8.38
C SER A 70 4.27 -10.14 -8.96
N LEU A 71 4.85 -10.49 -10.11
CA LEU A 71 5.61 -9.55 -10.91
C LEU A 71 4.65 -8.59 -11.65
N PRO A 72 5.03 -7.32 -11.84
CA PRO A 72 4.27 -6.42 -12.69
C PRO A 72 4.14 -6.98 -14.10
N ARG A 73 2.93 -6.93 -14.67
CA ARG A 73 2.69 -7.33 -16.06
C ARG A 73 3.22 -6.31 -17.08
N LEU A 74 3.44 -5.08 -16.62
CA LEU A 74 3.90 -3.96 -17.42
C LEU A 74 5.37 -3.68 -17.11
N SER A 75 6.14 -3.35 -18.14
CA SER A 75 7.46 -2.76 -17.96
C SER A 75 7.34 -1.32 -17.43
N GLU A 76 8.44 -0.78 -16.89
CA GLU A 76 8.51 0.61 -16.43
C GLU A 76 8.09 1.60 -17.53
N GLN A 77 8.51 1.36 -18.78
CA GLN A 77 8.14 2.19 -19.93
C GLN A 77 6.63 2.13 -20.21
N GLN A 78 6.02 0.96 -20.04
CA GLN A 78 4.58 0.79 -20.20
C GLN A 78 3.79 1.43 -19.06
N PHE A 79 4.34 1.46 -17.83
CA PHE A 79 3.77 2.25 -16.74
C PHE A 79 3.76 3.74 -17.05
N VAL A 80 4.88 4.32 -17.49
CA VAL A 80 4.94 5.73 -17.88
C VAL A 80 4.00 6.05 -19.04
N GLN A 81 3.84 5.13 -20.00
CA GLN A 81 2.82 5.28 -21.05
C GLN A 81 1.40 5.24 -20.48
N LEU A 82 1.10 4.28 -19.61
CA LEU A 82 -0.21 4.15 -18.99
C LEU A 82 -0.57 5.37 -18.16
N GLU A 83 0.35 5.92 -17.37
CA GLU A 83 0.14 7.13 -16.57
C GLU A 83 -0.23 8.33 -17.47
N ARG A 84 0.51 8.54 -18.57
CA ARG A 84 0.20 9.58 -19.55
C ARG A 84 -1.17 9.41 -20.19
N GLU A 85 -1.56 8.17 -20.53
CA GLU A 85 -2.89 7.91 -21.09
C GLU A 85 -4.01 8.12 -20.06
N LEU A 86 -3.78 7.74 -18.80
CA LEU A 86 -4.73 7.98 -17.72
C LEU A 86 -4.90 9.47 -17.42
N GLU A 87 -3.84 10.28 -17.53
CA GLU A 87 -3.93 11.74 -17.43
C GLU A 87 -4.80 12.34 -18.54
N LYS A 88 -4.66 11.88 -19.79
CA LYS A 88 -5.51 12.32 -20.91
C LYS A 88 -6.98 11.96 -20.70
N ILE A 89 -7.27 10.81 -20.11
CA ILE A 89 -8.66 10.39 -19.81
C ILE A 89 -9.24 11.19 -18.64
N GLN A 90 -8.42 11.55 -17.64
CA GLN A 90 -8.83 12.39 -16.51
C GLN A 90 -8.97 13.86 -16.93
N TYR A 91 -8.18 14.34 -17.88
CA TYR A 91 -8.30 15.66 -18.47
C TYR A 91 -9.34 15.66 -19.61
N ARG A 92 -10.59 15.97 -19.27
CA ARG A 92 -11.69 16.11 -20.25
C ARG A 92 -12.05 17.59 -20.47
N PRO A 93 -11.33 18.33 -21.33
CA PRO A 93 -11.58 19.75 -21.58
C PRO A 93 -13.00 20.02 -22.10
N HIS A 94 -13.53 19.14 -22.96
CA HIS A 94 -14.89 19.25 -23.49
C HIS A 94 -16.02 19.07 -22.44
N LEU A 95 -15.74 18.48 -21.28
CA LEU A 95 -16.67 18.48 -20.14
C LEU A 95 -16.62 19.78 -19.34
N ILE A 96 -15.49 20.51 -19.39
CA ILE A 96 -15.35 21.82 -18.76
C ILE A 96 -16.11 22.86 -19.61
N ASP A 97 -15.98 22.83 -20.94
CA ASP A 97 -16.68 23.75 -21.83
C ASP A 97 -18.21 23.65 -21.72
N GLY A 98 -18.73 22.42 -21.61
CA GLY A 98 -20.15 22.18 -21.35
C GLY A 98 -20.61 22.61 -19.95
N CYS A 99 -19.72 22.56 -18.95
CA CYS A 99 -20.01 23.01 -17.59
C CYS A 99 -19.98 24.55 -17.46
N LEU A 100 -19.07 25.24 -18.15
CA LEU A 100 -18.93 26.70 -18.09
C LEU A 100 -20.00 27.44 -18.90
N ALA A 101 -20.54 26.81 -19.95
CA ALA A 101 -21.63 27.36 -20.75
C ALA A 101 -22.93 27.57 -19.95
N GLY A 102 -23.16 26.80 -18.88
CA GLY A 102 -24.31 26.94 -18.00
C GLY A 102 -24.13 27.94 -16.85
N THR A 103 -22.89 28.37 -16.55
CA THR A 103 -22.57 29.18 -15.37
C THR A 103 -22.15 30.62 -15.69
N GLY A 104 -22.11 31.02 -16.97
CA GLY A 104 -21.77 32.39 -17.38
C GLY A 104 -20.30 32.78 -17.14
N LEU A 105 -19.42 31.82 -16.84
CA LEU A 105 -17.99 32.02 -16.60
C LEU A 105 -17.17 31.59 -17.83
N ALA A 106 -17.55 32.09 -19.01
CA ALA A 106 -16.73 31.91 -20.20
C ALA A 106 -15.42 32.69 -20.01
N ILE A 107 -14.29 31.98 -20.03
CA ILE A 107 -12.97 32.62 -19.98
C ILE A 107 -12.75 33.27 -21.35
N THR A 108 -13.12 34.54 -21.49
CA THR A 108 -12.67 35.36 -22.62
C THR A 108 -11.19 35.63 -22.42
N ALA A 109 -10.35 34.76 -22.99
CA ALA A 109 -8.94 35.08 -23.18
C ALA A 109 -8.86 36.29 -24.12
N THR A 110 -8.37 37.41 -23.59
CA THR A 110 -7.97 38.59 -24.37
C THR A 110 -6.56 38.39 -24.88
#